data_AF-A0A9X4QUV2-F1
#
_entry.id   AF-A0A9X4QUV2-F1
#
_cell.length_a   1.000
_cell.length_b   1.000
_cell.length_c   1.000
_cell.angle_alpha   90.00
_cell.angle_beta   90.00
_cell.angle_gamma   90.00
#
_symmetry.space_group_name_H-M   'P 1'
#
loop_
_entity.id
_entity.type
_entity.pdbx_description
1 polymer ?
#
loop_
_entity_poly.entity_id
_entity_poly.type
_entity_poly.pdbx_seq_one_letter_code
_entity_poly.pdbx_strand_id
1 'polypeptide(L)'
;MKVQYLKSASVLVEHEGVRVLCDPWLTDGIYYGSWYHYPPLEITPEDFSDVDYIYISHVHPDHLDPETLRRLPDHIPVLIANYKDRFVHRILKQCGFEQIIELQGHHPYRLADDFYIEVLGADFCDPALCGHAFACQPEPDRVTYALDTLAIFSGGGKVVVNTNDCPFGLTASACKYILNHYGKVDFFARRLCRGRTLSAVLRTSGRRSPFAKRGAKETPIH
;
A
#
# COMPACT_ATOMS: atom_id res chain seq x y z
N MET A 1 -0.20 -13.57 11.25
CA MET A 1 -0.64 -12.60 10.23
C MET A 1 -1.70 -13.19 9.30
N LYS A 2 -2.83 -12.48 9.19
CA LYS A 2 -3.98 -12.70 8.29
C LYS A 2 -4.12 -11.45 7.41
N VAL A 3 -4.46 -11.65 6.14
CA VAL A 3 -4.67 -10.58 5.17
C VAL A 3 -6.02 -10.82 4.52
N GLN A 4 -6.90 -9.82 4.56
CA GLN A 4 -8.23 -9.87 3.96
C GLN A 4 -8.35 -8.76 2.92
N TYR A 5 -8.59 -9.15 1.67
CA TYR A 5 -8.94 -8.22 0.62
C TYR A 5 -10.40 -7.81 0.77
N LEU A 6 -10.66 -6.50 0.83
CA LEU A 6 -12.00 -5.95 0.95
C LEU A 6 -12.51 -5.52 -0.43
N LYS A 7 -11.89 -4.49 -1.01
CA LYS A 7 -12.23 -3.93 -2.31
C LYS A 7 -11.14 -2.98 -2.80
N SER A 8 -10.89 -2.91 -4.11
CA SER A 8 -9.97 -1.94 -4.71
C SER A 8 -8.56 -2.01 -4.09
N ALA A 9 -8.06 -0.95 -3.46
CA ALA A 9 -6.80 -0.96 -2.70
C ALA A 9 -7.00 -1.34 -1.22
N SER A 10 -8.25 -1.42 -0.76
CA SER A 10 -8.58 -1.65 0.64
C SER A 10 -8.30 -3.08 1.07
N VAL A 11 -7.38 -3.20 2.02
CA VAL A 11 -6.93 -4.48 2.60
C VAL A 11 -6.89 -4.34 4.11
N LEU A 12 -7.39 -5.35 4.81
CA LEU A 12 -7.26 -5.47 6.26
C LEU A 12 -6.12 -6.44 6.58
N VAL A 13 -5.14 -5.98 7.35
CA VAL A 13 -4.01 -6.80 7.84
C VAL A 13 -4.14 -6.97 9.34
N GLU A 14 -4.07 -8.21 9.82
CA GLU A 14 -4.28 -8.54 11.23
C GLU A 14 -3.16 -9.46 11.75
N HIS A 15 -2.60 -9.11 12.92
CA HIS A 15 -1.66 -9.95 13.65
C HIS A 15 -1.59 -9.53 15.12
N GLU A 16 -1.39 -10.49 16.04
CA GLU A 16 -1.33 -10.25 17.49
C GLU A 16 -2.55 -9.49 18.03
N GLY A 17 -3.73 -9.76 17.45
CA GLY A 17 -4.98 -9.08 17.81
C GLY A 17 -5.12 -7.64 17.27
N VAL A 18 -4.07 -7.08 16.67
CA VAL A 18 -4.06 -5.73 16.08
C VAL A 18 -4.47 -5.78 14.62
N ARG A 19 -5.39 -4.89 14.23
CA ARG A 19 -5.98 -4.76 12.89
C ARG A 19 -5.61 -3.42 12.26
N VAL A 20 -5.05 -3.47 11.05
CA VAL A 20 -4.70 -2.29 10.24
C VAL A 20 -5.55 -2.26 8.97
N LEU A 21 -6.37 -1.23 8.83
CA LEU A 21 -7.16 -0.97 7.62
C LEU A 21 -6.36 -0.10 6.65
N CYS A 22 -5.91 -0.69 5.54
CA CYS A 22 -5.12 0.01 4.52
C CYS A 22 -6.04 0.62 3.46
N ASP A 23 -5.78 1.87 3.06
CA ASP A 23 -6.39 2.60 1.94
C ASP A 23 -7.92 2.38 1.80
N PRO A 24 -8.73 2.75 2.83
CA PRO A 24 -10.16 2.50 2.82
C PRO A 24 -10.88 3.45 1.85
N TRP A 25 -11.33 2.89 0.72
CA TRP A 25 -12.29 3.51 -0.19
C TRP A 25 -13.56 2.64 -0.19
N LEU A 26 -14.55 3.06 0.59
CA LEU A 26 -15.76 2.31 0.93
C LEU A 26 -17.05 3.13 0.68
N THR A 27 -16.95 4.16 -0.15
CA THR A 27 -18.08 4.92 -0.69
C THR A 27 -18.00 5.00 -2.21
N ASP A 28 -19.10 5.38 -2.84
CA ASP A 28 -19.18 5.52 -4.28
C ASP A 28 -19.08 6.98 -4.72
N GLY A 29 -18.70 7.23 -5.97
CA GLY A 29 -18.74 8.57 -6.56
C GLY A 29 -17.50 9.43 -6.32
N ILE A 30 -16.35 8.84 -6.01
CA ILE A 30 -15.08 9.56 -6.03
C ILE A 30 -14.74 10.04 -7.46
N TYR A 31 -13.73 10.92 -7.58
CA TYR A 31 -13.37 11.59 -8.83
C TYR A 31 -14.57 12.28 -9.50
N TYR A 32 -15.26 13.15 -8.74
CA TYR A 32 -16.42 13.91 -9.20
C TYR A 32 -17.56 13.02 -9.73
N GLY A 33 -17.83 11.90 -9.06
CA GLY A 33 -18.90 10.99 -9.44
C GLY A 33 -18.58 10.12 -10.64
N SER A 34 -17.31 9.89 -10.97
CA SER A 34 -16.94 9.06 -12.14
C SER A 34 -16.58 7.62 -11.79
N TRP A 35 -16.22 7.34 -10.53
CA TRP A 35 -15.77 6.02 -10.10
C TRP A 35 -16.70 5.44 -9.04
N TYR A 36 -17.10 4.19 -9.27
CA TYR A 36 -18.01 3.42 -8.42
C TYR A 36 -17.47 1.99 -8.29
N HIS A 37 -17.88 1.33 -7.22
CA HIS A 37 -17.53 -0.05 -6.99
C HIS A 37 -18.37 -1.01 -7.83
N TYR A 38 -17.68 -1.95 -8.49
CA TYR A 38 -18.33 -3.11 -9.11
C TYR A 38 -17.57 -4.40 -8.78
N PRO A 39 -18.25 -5.49 -8.32
CA PRO A 39 -19.63 -5.50 -7.83
C PRO A 39 -19.86 -4.48 -6.69
N PRO A 40 -21.12 -4.09 -6.41
CA PRO A 40 -21.45 -3.17 -5.32
C PRO A 40 -20.83 -3.60 -3.99
N LEU A 41 -20.56 -2.62 -3.12
CA LEU A 41 -20.05 -2.89 -1.78
C LEU A 41 -21.12 -3.58 -0.92
N GLU A 42 -20.71 -4.63 -0.22
CA GLU A 42 -21.51 -5.28 0.84
C GLU A 42 -21.03 -4.85 2.25
N ILE A 43 -20.04 -3.97 2.29
CA ILE A 43 -19.39 -3.44 3.50
C ILE A 43 -19.52 -1.92 3.53
N THR A 44 -19.47 -1.37 4.73
CA THR A 44 -19.54 0.06 5.01
C THR A 44 -18.34 0.48 5.87
N PRO A 45 -17.97 1.78 5.90
CA PRO A 45 -16.95 2.28 6.82
C PRO A 45 -17.17 1.86 8.27
N GLU A 46 -18.42 1.88 8.76
CA GLU A 46 -18.75 1.60 10.15
C GLU A 46 -18.43 0.16 10.60
N ASP A 47 -18.36 -0.78 9.65
CA ASP A 47 -17.94 -2.17 9.88
C ASP A 47 -16.46 -2.29 10.33
N PHE A 48 -15.70 -1.19 10.23
CA PHE A 48 -14.29 -1.10 10.61
C PHE A 48 -14.06 -0.06 11.72
N SER A 49 -15.09 0.26 12.50
CA SER A 49 -14.97 1.19 13.64
C SER A 49 -14.12 0.66 14.81
N ASP A 50 -13.75 -0.63 14.78
CA ASP A 50 -12.99 -1.33 15.81
C ASP A 50 -11.55 -1.69 15.39
N VAL A 51 -11.05 -1.14 14.29
CA VAL A 51 -9.66 -1.33 13.89
C VAL A 51 -8.72 -0.47 14.73
N ASP A 52 -7.50 -0.97 14.96
CA ASP A 52 -6.52 -0.29 15.80
C ASP A 52 -5.77 0.80 15.05
N TYR A 53 -5.62 0.67 13.73
CA TYR A 53 -4.92 1.62 12.88
C TYR A 53 -5.57 1.72 11.50
N ILE A 54 -5.48 2.91 10.91
CA ILE A 54 -5.73 3.12 9.48
C ILE A 54 -4.38 3.45 8.83
N TYR A 55 -4.09 2.89 7.67
CA TYR A 55 -2.90 3.23 6.88
C TYR A 55 -3.33 3.86 5.55
N ILE A 56 -2.80 5.06 5.24
CA ILE A 56 -3.01 5.72 3.94
C ILE A 56 -1.68 5.82 3.19
N SER A 57 -1.67 5.27 1.97
CA SER A 57 -0.47 5.13 1.16
C SER A 57 -0.13 6.29 0.24
N HIS A 58 -1.11 7.10 -0.17
CA HIS A 58 -0.91 8.31 -0.98
C HIS A 58 -2.21 9.13 -1.16
N VAL A 59 -2.11 10.19 -1.96
CA VAL A 59 -3.11 11.27 -2.07
C VAL A 59 -4.33 10.96 -2.94
N HIS A 60 -4.28 9.92 -3.78
CA HIS A 60 -5.36 9.66 -4.75
C HIS A 60 -6.69 9.30 -4.06
N PRO A 61 -7.84 9.83 -4.54
CA PRO A 61 -9.15 9.58 -3.93
C PRO A 61 -9.56 8.12 -3.72
N ASP A 62 -9.05 7.19 -4.51
CA ASP A 62 -9.28 5.75 -4.36
C ASP A 62 -8.41 5.05 -3.30
N HIS A 63 -7.60 5.84 -2.59
CA HIS A 63 -6.78 5.45 -1.43
C HIS A 63 -7.03 6.35 -0.21
N LEU A 64 -7.19 7.66 -0.44
CA LEU A 64 -7.51 8.69 0.54
C LEU A 64 -8.91 9.25 0.22
N ASP A 65 -9.95 8.51 0.59
CA ASP A 65 -11.33 8.94 0.40
C ASP A 65 -11.85 9.69 1.66
N PRO A 66 -12.03 11.02 1.61
CA PRO A 66 -12.51 11.78 2.77
C PRO A 66 -13.94 11.41 3.20
N GLU A 67 -14.76 10.84 2.32
CA GLU A 67 -16.13 10.44 2.69
C GLU A 67 -16.13 9.17 3.54
N THR A 68 -15.39 8.14 3.12
CA THR A 68 -15.11 6.96 3.96
C THR A 68 -14.49 7.36 5.29
N LEU A 69 -13.46 8.21 5.25
CA LEU A 69 -12.67 8.56 6.43
C LEU A 69 -13.46 9.32 7.49
N ARG A 70 -14.37 10.22 7.11
CA ARG A 70 -15.23 10.95 8.07
C ARG A 70 -16.25 10.07 8.80
N ARG A 71 -16.49 8.85 8.30
CA ARG A 71 -17.41 7.88 8.88
C ARG A 71 -16.70 6.90 9.82
N LEU A 72 -15.37 6.93 9.86
CA LEU A 72 -14.57 6.17 10.81
C LEU A 72 -14.33 6.99 12.09
N PRO A 73 -14.19 6.35 13.27
CA PRO A 73 -13.87 7.05 14.50
C PRO A 73 -12.54 7.81 14.42
N ASP A 74 -12.55 9.07 14.86
CA ASP A 74 -11.42 10.01 14.78
C ASP A 74 -10.27 9.70 15.76
N HIS A 75 -10.54 8.94 16.82
CA HIS A 75 -9.55 8.47 17.78
C HIS A 75 -8.65 7.35 17.23
N ILE A 76 -9.02 6.70 16.12
CA ILE A 76 -8.18 5.67 15.49
C ILE A 76 -6.93 6.35 14.90
N PRO A 77 -5.72 5.94 15.30
CA PRO A 77 -4.48 6.48 14.75
C PRO A 77 -4.36 6.20 13.24
N VAL A 78 -4.04 7.25 12.48
CA VAL A 78 -3.78 7.13 11.04
C VAL A 78 -2.29 7.17 10.76
N LEU A 79 -1.79 6.11 10.15
CA LEU A 79 -0.42 5.93 9.70
C LEU A 79 -0.27 6.45 8.27
N ILE A 80 0.72 7.30 8.04
CA ILE A 80 1.10 7.78 6.70
C ILE A 80 2.62 7.78 6.57
N ALA A 81 3.14 7.77 5.35
CA ALA A 81 4.55 8.10 5.17
C ALA A 81 4.83 9.54 5.62
N ASN A 82 6.06 9.81 6.08
CA ASN A 82 6.47 11.18 6.36
C ASN A 82 6.73 11.95 5.05
N TYR A 83 5.66 12.41 4.41
CA TYR A 83 5.75 13.17 3.16
C TYR A 83 6.37 14.54 3.39
N LYS A 84 7.18 15.00 2.43
CA LYS A 84 7.67 16.37 2.44
C LYS A 84 6.54 17.40 2.35
N ASP A 85 5.53 17.15 1.52
CA ASP A 85 4.30 17.95 1.49
C ASP A 85 3.31 17.45 2.54
N ARG A 86 2.69 18.37 3.27
CA ARG A 86 1.71 18.08 4.31
C ARG A 86 0.28 17.84 3.78
N PHE A 87 0.07 17.65 2.47
CA PHE A 87 -1.26 17.58 1.87
C PHE A 87 -2.12 16.45 2.43
N VAL A 88 -1.61 15.22 2.45
CA VAL A 88 -2.30 14.06 3.03
C VAL A 88 -2.63 14.33 4.49
N HIS A 89 -1.64 14.78 5.27
CA HIS A 89 -1.83 15.15 6.68
C HIS A 89 -2.93 16.22 6.88
N ARG A 90 -2.97 17.26 6.03
CA ARG A 90 -4.01 18.30 6.10
C ARG A 90 -5.40 17.74 5.84
N ILE A 91 -5.57 16.86 4.84
CA ILE A 91 -6.85 16.21 4.56
C ILE A 91 -7.29 15.37 5.75
N LEU A 92 -6.39 14.56 6.32
CA LEU A 92 -6.70 13.73 7.49
C LEU A 92 -7.13 14.59 8.69
N LYS A 93 -6.47 15.73 8.93
CA LYS A 93 -6.92 16.69 9.95
C LYS A 93 -8.28 17.30 9.64
N GLN A 94 -8.59 17.58 8.37
CA GLN A 94 -9.92 18.04 7.95
C GLN A 94 -11.00 16.95 8.06
N CYS A 95 -10.62 15.67 8.09
CA CYS A 95 -11.53 14.55 8.34
C CYS A 95 -11.83 14.35 9.83
N GLY A 96 -11.04 14.96 10.73
CA GLY A 96 -11.28 14.95 12.18
C GLY A 96 -10.25 14.16 13.01
N PHE A 97 -9.35 13.39 12.38
CA PHE A 97 -8.46 12.49 13.11
C PHE A 97 -7.58 13.18 14.15
N GLU A 98 -7.62 12.65 15.38
CA GLU A 98 -6.88 13.17 16.52
C GLU A 98 -5.40 12.87 16.39
N GLN A 99 -5.07 11.63 16.00
CA GLN A 99 -3.70 11.13 15.91
C GLN A 99 -3.33 10.75 14.46
N ILE A 100 -2.30 11.41 13.94
CA ILE A 100 -1.68 11.08 12.65
C ILE A 100 -0.21 10.78 12.94
N ILE A 101 0.25 9.58 12.58
CA ILE A 101 1.61 9.10 12.81
C ILE A 101 2.32 9.07 11.46
N GLU A 102 3.38 9.87 11.36
CA GLU A 102 4.22 9.96 10.17
C GLU A 102 5.40 8.99 10.28
N LEU A 103 5.38 7.97 9.42
CA LEU A 103 6.35 6.89 9.40
C LEU A 103 7.59 7.29 8.60
N GLN A 104 8.75 7.11 9.24
CA GLN A 104 10.05 7.32 8.63
C GLN A 104 10.42 6.12 7.76
N GLY A 105 10.92 6.37 6.56
CA GLY A 105 11.43 5.32 5.69
C GLY A 105 12.57 4.57 6.37
N HIS A 106 12.74 3.27 6.10
CA HIS A 106 13.80 2.44 6.68
C HIS A 106 13.71 2.19 8.18
N HIS A 107 12.63 2.62 8.83
CA HIS A 107 12.42 2.48 10.27
C HIS A 107 11.08 1.79 10.53
N PRO A 108 11.09 0.45 10.74
CA PRO A 108 9.88 -0.28 11.09
C PRO A 108 9.23 0.29 12.35
N TYR A 109 7.96 0.64 12.26
CA TYR A 109 7.13 1.07 13.36
C TYR A 109 6.45 -0.12 14.00
N ARG A 110 6.57 -0.23 15.33
CA ARG A 110 5.99 -1.33 16.11
C ARG A 110 4.51 -1.07 16.36
N LEU A 111 3.66 -1.94 15.79
CA LEU A 111 2.21 -1.94 15.99
C LEU A 111 1.80 -2.80 17.19
N ALA A 112 2.50 -3.92 17.41
CA ALA A 112 2.30 -4.83 18.53
C ALA A 112 3.61 -5.56 18.87
N ASP A 113 3.58 -6.55 19.76
CA ASP A 113 4.81 -7.16 20.25
C ASP A 113 5.71 -7.77 19.15
N ASP A 114 5.09 -8.52 18.24
CA ASP A 114 5.70 -9.13 17.05
C ASP A 114 4.95 -8.69 15.78
N PHE A 115 4.60 -7.40 15.68
CA PHE A 115 3.93 -6.86 14.50
C PHE A 115 4.43 -5.45 14.19
N TYR A 116 4.96 -5.28 12.98
CA TYR A 116 5.61 -4.06 12.54
C TYR A 116 5.10 -3.66 11.15
N ILE A 117 5.08 -2.34 10.91
CA ILE A 117 4.87 -1.74 9.59
C ILE A 117 6.06 -0.85 9.23
N GLU A 118 6.58 -1.01 8.02
CA GLU A 118 7.57 -0.11 7.42
C GLU A 118 6.98 0.45 6.12
N VAL A 119 7.19 1.75 5.86
CA VAL A 119 6.67 2.40 4.66
C VAL A 119 7.80 2.99 3.85
N LEU A 120 7.82 2.70 2.54
CA LEU A 120 8.86 3.15 1.62
C LEU A 120 8.24 3.94 0.47
N GLY A 121 8.90 5.02 0.05
CA GLY A 121 8.58 5.72 -1.19
C GLY A 121 8.78 4.82 -2.41
N ALA A 122 7.91 4.96 -3.42
CA ALA A 122 7.96 4.14 -4.63
C ALA A 122 9.30 4.26 -5.37
N ASP A 123 9.88 5.47 -5.39
CA ASP A 123 11.18 5.79 -5.99
C ASP A 123 12.36 5.49 -5.06
N PHE A 124 12.10 4.99 -3.85
CA PHE A 124 13.11 4.77 -2.82
C PHE A 124 13.93 6.02 -2.51
N CYS A 125 13.35 7.22 -2.73
CA CYS A 125 14.00 8.52 -2.67
C CYS A 125 15.30 8.60 -3.50
N ASP A 126 15.39 7.85 -4.60
CA ASP A 126 16.51 7.92 -5.55
C ASP A 126 16.43 9.26 -6.33
N PRO A 127 17.40 10.17 -6.19
CA PRO A 127 17.39 11.46 -6.89
C PRO A 127 17.36 11.35 -8.42
N ALA A 128 17.84 10.24 -8.98
CA ALA A 128 17.80 9.99 -10.42
C ALA A 128 16.38 9.61 -10.91
N LEU A 129 15.52 9.12 -10.01
CA LEU A 129 14.16 8.66 -10.31
C LEU A 129 13.09 9.67 -9.87
N CYS A 130 13.29 10.39 -8.76
CA CYS A 130 12.29 11.28 -8.17
C CYS A 130 12.11 12.62 -8.93
N GLY A 131 12.99 12.90 -9.90
CA GLY A 131 12.97 14.12 -10.72
C GLY A 131 13.33 15.42 -9.99
N HIS A 132 13.50 15.39 -8.66
CA HIS A 132 13.94 16.54 -7.85
C HIS A 132 15.47 16.63 -7.81
N ALA A 133 16.09 16.91 -8.95
CA ALA A 133 17.55 17.03 -9.06
C ALA A 133 18.12 18.24 -8.28
N PHE A 134 17.31 19.28 -8.07
CA PHE A 134 17.67 20.49 -7.35
C PHE A 134 16.68 20.67 -6.18
N ALA A 135 17.20 20.73 -4.95
CA ALA A 135 16.47 20.78 -3.66
C ALA A 135 16.09 19.44 -3.00
N CYS A 136 16.40 18.28 -3.60
CA CYS A 136 16.42 17.03 -2.84
C CYS A 136 17.70 16.98 -2.02
N GLN A 137 17.61 17.25 -0.71
CA GLN A 137 18.55 16.69 0.25
C GLN A 137 18.07 15.26 0.48
N PRO A 138 18.79 14.22 0.00
CA PRO A 138 18.36 12.84 0.21
C PRO A 138 18.45 12.52 1.70
N GLU A 139 17.36 12.78 2.41
CA GLU A 139 17.09 12.26 3.75
C GLU A 139 16.01 11.17 3.65
N PRO A 140 16.26 10.05 2.94
CA PRO A 140 15.27 8.99 2.70
C PRO A 140 14.70 8.41 4.00
N ASP A 141 15.51 8.46 5.06
CA ASP A 141 15.18 8.03 6.41
C ASP A 141 14.29 9.01 7.16
N ARG A 142 14.12 10.24 6.67
CA ARG A 142 13.36 11.29 7.35
C ARG A 142 12.09 11.65 6.63
N VAL A 143 12.17 11.99 5.34
CA VAL A 143 11.01 12.42 4.55
C VAL A 143 11.04 11.81 3.16
N THR A 144 9.86 11.52 2.62
CA THR A 144 9.70 11.07 1.23
C THR A 144 9.14 12.17 0.34
N TYR A 145 9.67 12.26 -0.88
CA TYR A 145 9.16 13.08 -1.97
C TYR A 145 8.28 12.27 -2.92
N ALA A 146 8.21 10.96 -2.73
CA ALA A 146 7.38 10.08 -3.54
C ALA A 146 5.91 10.45 -3.34
N LEU A 147 5.16 10.46 -4.44
CA LEU A 147 3.71 10.54 -4.37
C LEU A 147 3.14 9.23 -3.84
N ASP A 148 3.60 8.10 -4.40
CA ASP A 148 3.15 6.76 -4.05
C ASP A 148 4.08 6.10 -3.02
N THR A 149 3.49 5.36 -2.09
CA THR A 149 4.25 4.58 -1.11
C THR A 149 3.74 3.14 -1.00
N LEU A 150 4.65 2.25 -0.62
CA LEU A 150 4.35 0.85 -0.33
C LEU A 150 4.57 0.56 1.16
N ALA A 151 3.80 -0.37 1.69
CA ALA A 151 3.92 -0.83 3.07
C ALA A 151 4.46 -2.26 3.14
N ILE A 152 5.35 -2.50 4.09
CA ILE A 152 5.80 -3.83 4.50
C ILE A 152 5.27 -4.10 5.91
N PHE A 153 4.48 -5.15 6.04
CA PHE A 153 4.05 -5.68 7.32
C PHE A 153 4.89 -6.90 7.66
N SER A 154 5.48 -6.95 8.86
CA SER A 154 6.29 -8.09 9.31
C SER A 154 5.90 -8.52 10.72
N GLY A 155 5.96 -9.84 10.97
CA GLY A 155 5.56 -10.44 12.23
C GLY A 155 5.23 -11.92 12.13
N GLY A 156 5.44 -12.69 13.19
CA GLY A 156 5.17 -14.13 13.23
C GLY A 156 5.99 -14.92 12.21
N GLY A 157 7.21 -14.41 11.92
CA GLY A 157 8.08 -14.91 10.86
C GLY A 157 7.50 -14.76 9.45
N LYS A 158 6.48 -13.93 9.23
CA LYS A 158 5.87 -13.64 7.92
C LYS A 158 6.13 -12.20 7.50
N VAL A 159 6.19 -11.99 6.19
CA VAL A 159 6.36 -10.67 5.56
C VAL A 159 5.31 -10.49 4.47
N VAL A 160 4.52 -9.44 4.59
CA VAL A 160 3.45 -9.06 3.67
C VAL A 160 3.80 -7.70 3.09
N VAL A 161 3.90 -7.60 1.77
CA VAL A 161 4.19 -6.33 1.08
C VAL A 161 2.96 -5.88 0.32
N ASN A 162 2.49 -4.67 0.59
CA ASN A 162 1.46 -4.01 -0.20
C ASN A 162 2.10 -2.87 -1.01
N THR A 163 2.16 -3.04 -2.32
CA THR A 163 2.73 -2.06 -3.24
C THR A 163 1.78 -0.98 -3.69
N ASN A 164 0.48 -1.09 -3.36
CA ASN A 164 -0.56 -0.18 -3.82
C ASN A 164 -0.42 0.07 -5.33
N ASP A 165 -0.24 1.33 -5.71
CA ASP A 165 -0.14 1.80 -7.08
C ASP A 165 1.30 2.01 -7.55
N CYS A 166 2.29 1.67 -6.73
CA CYS A 166 3.70 1.92 -7.04
C CYS A 166 4.12 1.22 -8.35
N PRO A 167 4.64 1.97 -9.35
CA PRO A 167 5.06 1.39 -10.62
C PRO A 167 6.26 0.44 -10.45
N PHE A 168 6.20 -0.75 -11.05
CA PHE A 168 7.25 -1.77 -10.91
C PHE A 168 8.65 -1.28 -11.28
N GLY A 169 8.76 -0.47 -12.35
CA GLY A 169 10.05 0.08 -12.79
C GLY A 169 10.65 1.06 -11.78
N LEU A 170 9.79 1.79 -11.07
CA LEU A 170 10.19 2.77 -10.05
C LEU A 170 10.61 2.07 -8.75
N THR A 171 9.88 1.01 -8.37
CA THR A 171 10.10 0.28 -7.11
C THR A 171 11.25 -0.72 -7.13
N ALA A 172 12.06 -0.77 -8.19
CA ALA A 172 13.10 -1.81 -8.31
C ALA A 172 14.10 -1.77 -7.14
N SER A 173 14.49 -0.57 -6.68
CA SER A 173 15.38 -0.38 -5.54
C SER A 173 14.72 -0.79 -4.23
N ALA A 174 13.46 -0.39 -4.01
CA ALA A 174 12.67 -0.82 -2.86
C ALA A 174 12.52 -2.35 -2.79
N CYS A 175 12.18 -3.00 -3.90
CA CYS A 175 12.07 -4.46 -3.97
C CYS A 175 13.38 -5.17 -3.63
N LYS A 176 14.53 -4.66 -4.11
CA LYS A 176 15.85 -5.22 -3.75
C LYS A 176 16.13 -5.05 -2.26
N TYR A 177 15.85 -3.87 -1.70
CA TYR A 177 15.97 -3.62 -0.27
C TYR A 177 15.15 -4.62 0.54
N ILE A 178 13.86 -4.79 0.19
CA ILE A 178 12.96 -5.70 0.90
C ILE A 178 13.50 -7.14 0.88
N LEU A 179 13.92 -7.63 -0.28
CA LEU A 179 14.47 -9.00 -0.40
C LEU A 179 15.75 -9.19 0.40
N ASN A 180 16.63 -8.17 0.43
CA ASN A 180 17.88 -8.24 1.17
C ASN A 180 17.67 -8.12 2.69
N HIS A 181 16.75 -7.27 3.13
CA HIS A 181 16.52 -6.98 4.54
C HIS A 181 15.66 -8.04 5.22
N TYR A 182 14.56 -8.44 4.58
CA TYR A 182 13.59 -9.39 5.12
C TYR A 182 13.84 -10.84 4.70
N GLY A 183 14.69 -11.07 3.69
CA GLY A 183 15.07 -12.39 3.18
C GLY A 183 13.97 -13.12 2.39
N LYS A 184 12.70 -12.80 2.63
CA LYS A 184 11.54 -13.37 1.94
C LYS A 184 10.33 -12.42 1.93
N VAL A 185 9.38 -12.73 1.07
CA VAL A 185 8.04 -12.14 1.04
C VAL A 185 7.03 -13.27 0.95
N ASP A 186 6.16 -13.40 1.96
CA ASP A 186 5.16 -14.47 2.05
C ASP A 186 3.86 -14.10 1.30
N PHE A 187 3.51 -12.81 1.26
CA PHE A 187 2.39 -12.30 0.48
C PHE A 187 2.74 -10.95 -0.16
N PHE A 188 2.27 -10.75 -1.39
CA PHE A 188 2.53 -9.54 -2.17
C PHE A 188 1.22 -9.03 -2.77
N ALA A 189 0.70 -7.92 -2.25
CA ALA A 189 -0.45 -7.20 -2.80
C ALA A 189 0.02 -6.14 -3.80
N ARG A 190 -0.62 -6.11 -4.96
CA ARG A 190 -0.33 -5.15 -6.02
C ARG A 190 -1.57 -4.87 -6.84
N ARG A 191 -1.83 -3.61 -7.13
CA ARG A 191 -2.83 -3.25 -8.13
C ARG A 191 -2.30 -3.49 -9.54
N LEU A 192 -3.07 -4.21 -10.35
CA LEU A 192 -2.75 -4.43 -11.77
C LEU A 192 -3.54 -3.43 -12.63
N CYS A 193 -2.88 -2.40 -13.16
CA CYS A 193 -3.43 -1.62 -14.26
C CYS A 193 -3.41 -2.46 -15.56
N ARG A 194 -4.57 -2.52 -16.22
CA ARG A 194 -5.00 -3.47 -17.29
C ARG A 194 -3.95 -3.95 -18.31
N GLY A 195 -4.10 -5.22 -18.72
CA GLY A 195 -3.77 -5.70 -20.08
C GLY A 195 -3.05 -7.04 -20.21
N ARG A 196 -2.34 -7.51 -19.17
CA ARG A 196 -1.73 -8.84 -19.17
C ARG A 196 -2.03 -9.52 -17.86
N THR A 197 -2.88 -10.54 -17.92
CA THR A 197 -3.07 -11.51 -16.86
C THR A 197 -1.71 -12.13 -16.52
N LEU A 198 -1.13 -11.72 -15.40
CA LEU A 198 0.00 -12.42 -14.80
C LEU A 198 -0.45 -12.85 -13.40
N SER A 199 -0.85 -14.12 -13.35
CA SER A 199 -0.87 -15.03 -12.22
C SER A 199 -0.37 -14.44 -10.90
N ALA A 200 -1.21 -14.49 -9.86
CA ALA A 200 -0.74 -14.48 -8.49
C ALA A 200 0.28 -15.63 -8.32
N VAL A 201 1.56 -15.29 -8.25
CA VAL A 201 2.60 -16.29 -7.99
C VAL A 201 2.59 -16.60 -6.50
N LEU A 202 1.75 -17.56 -6.13
CA LEU A 202 1.95 -18.36 -4.92
C LEU A 202 3.21 -19.21 -5.14
N ARG A 203 4.37 -18.71 -4.70
CA ARG A 203 5.54 -19.58 -4.51
C ARG A 203 5.34 -20.37 -3.22
N THR A 204 4.56 -21.44 -3.29
CA THR A 204 4.74 -22.54 -2.34
C THR A 204 5.99 -23.31 -2.77
N SER A 205 6.94 -23.43 -1.85
CA SER A 205 8.17 -24.20 -2.00
C SER A 205 7.94 -25.58 -2.66
N GLY A 206 8.70 -25.84 -3.73
CA GLY A 206 9.09 -27.19 -4.13
C GLY A 206 8.04 -28.05 -4.86
N ARG A 207 7.88 -27.83 -6.17
CA ARG A 207 7.79 -28.88 -7.22
C ARG A 207 7.76 -28.22 -8.60
N ARG A 208 8.64 -28.65 -9.51
CA ARG A 208 8.70 -28.16 -10.90
C ARG A 208 7.44 -28.61 -11.66
N SER A 209 6.72 -27.68 -12.28
CA SER A 209 5.63 -27.96 -13.23
C SER A 209 6.20 -28.36 -14.61
N PRO A 210 5.68 -29.41 -15.28
CA PRO A 210 6.22 -29.91 -16.53
C PRO A 210 5.43 -29.35 -17.73
N PHE A 211 5.54 -28.07 -18.05
CA PHE A 211 5.07 -27.57 -19.34
C PHE A 211 6.02 -26.48 -19.88
N ALA A 212 7.08 -26.95 -20.52
CA ALA A 212 7.90 -26.16 -21.42
C ALA A 212 7.43 -26.39 -22.87
N LYS A 213 7.40 -25.28 -23.63
CA LYS A 213 7.32 -25.17 -25.10
C LYS A 213 5.92 -25.28 -25.73
N ARG A 214 5.44 -24.15 -26.27
CA ARG A 214 5.00 -23.98 -27.68
C ARG A 214 5.01 -22.49 -28.03
N GLY A 215 5.59 -22.17 -29.19
CA GLY A 215 5.99 -20.84 -29.60
C GLY A 215 4.85 -19.93 -30.09
N ALA A 216 5.08 -18.63 -29.99
CA ALA A 216 4.24 -17.59 -30.57
C ALA A 216 4.36 -17.60 -32.10
N LYS A 217 3.22 -17.64 -32.80
CA LYS A 217 3.10 -17.21 -34.19
C LYS A 217 2.43 -15.84 -34.17
N GLU A 218 3.16 -14.84 -34.65
CA GLU A 218 2.63 -13.50 -34.93
C GLU A 218 1.62 -13.59 -36.08
N THR A 219 0.51 -12.85 -35.98
CA THR A 219 -0.47 -12.65 -37.06
C THR A 219 -0.43 -11.18 -37.47
N PRO A 220 -0.43 -10.85 -38.77
CA PRO A 220 -0.36 -9.47 -39.22
C PRO A 220 -1.70 -8.75 -39.05
N ILE A 221 -1.61 -7.46 -38.76
CA ILE A 221 -2.73 -6.53 -38.65
C ILE A 221 -3.17 -6.14 -40.07
N HIS A 222 -4.48 -6.17 -40.32
CA HIS A 222 -5.16 -5.45 -41.40
C HIS A 222 -6.02 -4.35 -40.77
#